data_AF-A0A2G1NXH2-F1
#
_entry.id   AF-A0A2G1NXH2-F1
#
_cell.length_a   1.000
_cell.length_b   1.000
_cell.length_c   1.000
_cell.angle_alpha   90.00
_cell.angle_beta   90.00
_cell.angle_gamma   90.00
#
_symmetry.space_group_name_H-M   'P 1'
#
loop_
_entity.id
_entity.type
_entity.pdbx_description
1 polymer ?
#
loop_
_entity_poly.entity_id
_entity_poly.type
_entity_poly.pdbx_seq_one_letter_code
_entity_poly.pdbx_strand_id
1 'polypeptide(L)'
;EKHHLRYDITIIPPRMLGEEYVKTAGHYHPMVPGEKLSYTEVYQVLEGEAEYLLQKLENGIIEDVVLIHATIGNIVVIPPNYGHITINMSKSRLKMSNWVSSEFASIYEPIRERRGGAYYFLKDSTILKNEKYTKIPELRRVKPTDPSLLNLTPGEDMYKLIGTPTKLDFLNKPRKEIELF
;
A
#
# COMPACT_ATOMS: atom_id res chain seq x y z
N GLU A 1 13.70 18.54 -0.86
CA GLU A 1 14.80 17.56 -0.70
C GLU A 1 15.41 17.45 0.72
N LYS A 2 15.13 18.33 1.70
CA LYS A 2 15.78 18.25 3.04
C LYS A 2 15.46 17.00 3.87
N HIS A 3 14.34 16.34 3.62
CA HIS A 3 13.84 15.21 4.43
C HIS A 3 13.75 13.88 3.65
N HIS A 4 14.14 13.88 2.37
CA HIS A 4 14.05 12.70 1.51
C HIS A 4 12.62 12.10 1.44
N LEU A 5 11.63 12.97 1.30
CA LEU A 5 10.21 12.63 1.23
C LEU A 5 9.64 13.08 -0.10
N ARG A 6 8.77 12.24 -0.66
CA ARG A 6 7.99 12.50 -1.86
C ARG A 6 6.50 12.36 -1.54
N TYR A 7 5.70 13.27 -2.06
CA TYR A 7 4.24 13.21 -1.98
C TYR A 7 3.66 13.05 -3.38
N ASP A 8 2.88 12.00 -3.60
CA ASP A 8 2.25 11.74 -4.88
C ASP A 8 0.73 11.77 -4.76
N ILE A 9 0.05 12.07 -5.87
CA ILE A 9 -1.39 11.91 -6.02
C ILE A 9 -1.64 10.87 -7.12
N THR A 10 -2.46 9.87 -6.81
CA THR A 10 -2.90 8.87 -7.79
C THR A 10 -4.41 8.95 -7.96
N ILE A 11 -4.86 8.89 -9.22
CA ILE A 11 -6.28 8.85 -9.60
C ILE A 11 -6.53 7.55 -10.37
N ILE A 12 -7.46 6.73 -9.90
CA ILE A 12 -7.84 5.46 -10.50
C ILE A 12 -9.31 5.55 -10.93
N PRO A 13 -9.64 5.48 -12.24
CA PRO A 13 -11.02 5.53 -12.71
C PRO A 13 -11.78 4.23 -12.35
N PRO A 14 -13.12 4.22 -12.34
CA PRO A 14 -13.90 2.99 -12.16
C PRO A 14 -13.94 2.20 -13.47
N ARG A 15 -12.94 1.33 -13.70
CA ARG A 15 -12.82 0.54 -14.92
C ARG A 15 -12.55 -0.93 -14.62
N MET A 16 -12.76 -1.76 -15.63
CA MET A 16 -12.37 -3.16 -15.64
C MET A 16 -11.25 -3.38 -16.66
N LEU A 17 -10.34 -4.29 -16.35
CA LEU A 17 -9.38 -4.88 -17.29
C LEU A 17 -9.85 -6.32 -17.58
N GLY A 18 -10.66 -6.46 -18.62
CA GLY A 18 -11.42 -7.70 -18.85
C GLY A 18 -12.40 -7.92 -17.71
N GLU A 19 -12.17 -8.97 -16.92
CA GLU A 19 -13.03 -9.37 -15.80
C GLU A 19 -12.51 -8.88 -14.43
N GLU A 20 -11.34 -8.26 -14.38
CA GLU A 20 -10.72 -7.78 -13.14
C GLU A 20 -10.88 -6.28 -12.94
N TYR A 21 -11.12 -5.85 -11.70
CA TYR A 21 -11.12 -4.43 -11.35
C TYR A 21 -9.78 -3.77 -11.66
N VAL A 22 -9.83 -2.53 -12.15
CA VAL A 22 -8.62 -1.76 -12.41
C VAL A 22 -7.85 -1.50 -11.12
N LYS A 23 -6.53 -1.61 -11.23
CA LYS A 23 -5.61 -1.53 -10.11
C LYS A 23 -4.28 -0.96 -10.55
N THR A 24 -3.48 -0.52 -9.58
CA THR A 24 -2.07 -0.19 -9.81
C THR A 24 -1.29 -1.44 -10.22
N ALA A 25 -0.11 -1.26 -10.85
CA ALA A 25 0.75 -2.38 -11.23
C ALA A 25 1.23 -3.20 -10.02
N GLY A 26 1.33 -2.55 -8.85
CA GLY A 26 1.89 -3.10 -7.63
C GLY A 26 3.41 -3.15 -7.63
N HIS A 27 4.00 -2.99 -6.46
CA HIS A 27 5.46 -3.13 -6.29
C HIS A 27 5.86 -3.46 -4.85
N TYR A 28 7.13 -3.81 -4.66
CA TYR A 28 7.81 -3.88 -3.38
C TYR A 28 8.80 -2.71 -3.24
N HIS A 29 9.21 -2.43 -2.00
CA HIS A 29 10.31 -1.50 -1.72
C HIS A 29 11.61 -2.26 -1.45
N PRO A 30 12.78 -1.70 -1.81
CA PRO A 30 14.05 -2.28 -1.42
C PRO A 30 14.27 -2.18 0.10
N MET A 31 15.21 -2.98 0.59
CA MET A 31 15.70 -2.90 1.96
C MET A 31 16.36 -1.54 2.20
N VAL A 32 16.13 -0.95 3.38
CA VAL A 32 16.90 0.22 3.80
C VAL A 32 18.38 -0.21 3.95
N PRO A 33 19.36 0.57 3.43
CA PRO A 33 20.76 0.20 3.48
C PRO A 33 21.24 -0.15 4.90
N GLY A 34 21.76 -1.36 5.07
CA GLY A 34 22.25 -1.85 6.38
C GLY A 34 21.15 -2.39 7.31
N GLU A 35 19.90 -2.46 6.88
CA GLU A 35 18.78 -2.96 7.69
C GLU A 35 18.14 -4.24 7.13
N LYS A 36 17.29 -4.87 7.97
CA LYS A 36 16.45 -6.03 7.60
C LYS A 36 15.00 -5.63 7.29
N LEU A 37 14.73 -4.33 7.14
CA LEU A 37 13.41 -3.79 6.86
C LEU A 37 13.47 -2.95 5.58
N SER A 38 12.47 -3.09 4.71
CA SER A 38 12.30 -2.21 3.55
C SER A 38 11.77 -0.84 3.95
N TYR A 39 11.93 0.13 3.04
CA TYR A 39 11.21 1.39 3.14
C TYR A 39 9.71 1.15 3.27
N THR A 40 9.02 2.06 3.96
CA THR A 40 7.56 2.04 4.13
C THR A 40 6.90 3.15 3.32
N GLU A 41 5.58 3.13 3.31
CA GLU A 41 4.76 4.13 2.64
C GLU A 41 3.49 4.37 3.45
N VAL A 42 2.91 5.56 3.34
CA VAL A 42 1.61 5.85 3.93
C VAL A 42 0.71 6.47 2.89
N TYR A 43 -0.51 5.94 2.78
CA TYR A 43 -1.56 6.40 1.89
C TYR A 43 -2.67 7.12 2.68
N GLN A 44 -3.33 8.06 2.02
CA GLN A 44 -4.63 8.60 2.43
C GLN A 44 -5.61 8.60 1.25
N VAL A 45 -6.82 8.12 1.48
CA VAL A 45 -7.91 8.22 0.49
C VAL A 45 -8.49 9.63 0.53
N LEU A 46 -8.46 10.34 -0.60
CA LEU A 46 -8.95 11.71 -0.73
C LEU A 46 -10.35 11.79 -1.35
N GLU A 47 -10.72 10.78 -2.14
CA GLU A 47 -12.03 10.67 -2.78
C GLU A 47 -12.32 9.19 -3.09
N GLY A 48 -13.56 8.76 -2.89
CA GLY A 48 -13.98 7.38 -3.19
C GLY A 48 -13.52 6.39 -2.13
N GLU A 49 -13.26 5.16 -2.57
CA GLU A 49 -12.86 4.03 -1.73
C GLU A 49 -11.81 3.17 -2.45
N ALA A 50 -10.95 2.55 -1.66
CA ALA A 50 -9.81 1.75 -2.12
C ALA A 50 -9.77 0.41 -1.39
N GLU A 51 -9.39 -0.63 -2.13
CA GLU A 51 -8.95 -1.89 -1.56
C GLU A 51 -7.43 -1.96 -1.72
N TYR A 52 -6.71 -1.98 -0.60
CA TYR A 52 -5.26 -2.16 -0.58
C TYR A 52 -4.94 -3.63 -0.32
N LEU A 53 -4.46 -4.33 -1.35
CA LEU A 53 -3.92 -5.67 -1.23
C LEU A 53 -2.44 -5.57 -0.87
N LEU A 54 -2.07 -6.04 0.31
CA LEU A 54 -0.71 -6.13 0.80
C LEU A 54 -0.30 -7.61 0.83
N GLN A 55 0.95 -7.90 0.46
CA GLN A 55 1.49 -9.25 0.52
C GLN A 55 2.96 -9.25 0.94
N LYS A 56 3.32 -10.13 1.88
CA LYS A 56 4.70 -10.30 2.34
C LYS A 56 5.36 -11.42 1.55
N LEU A 57 6.46 -11.11 0.89
CA LEU A 57 7.27 -12.06 0.14
C LEU A 57 8.56 -12.38 0.90
N GLU A 58 8.76 -13.64 1.23
CA GLU A 58 9.98 -14.10 1.90
C GLU A 58 10.47 -15.38 1.20
N ASN A 59 11.73 -15.38 0.76
CA ASN A 59 12.35 -16.51 0.05
C ASN A 59 11.51 -17.06 -1.13
N GLY A 60 10.80 -16.18 -1.84
CA GLY A 60 9.96 -16.55 -2.99
C GLY A 60 8.55 -17.04 -2.64
N ILE A 61 8.22 -17.15 -1.36
CA ILE A 61 6.93 -17.61 -0.83
C ILE A 61 6.13 -16.42 -0.26
N ILE A 62 4.83 -16.44 -0.45
CA ILE A 62 3.93 -15.47 0.19
C ILE A 62 3.61 -15.98 1.59
N GLU A 63 4.12 -15.29 2.60
CA GLU A 63 3.92 -15.64 4.02
C GLU A 63 2.67 -14.96 4.58
N ASP A 64 2.24 -13.86 3.96
CA ASP A 64 1.10 -13.08 4.37
C ASP A 64 0.39 -12.42 3.18
N VAL A 65 -0.95 -12.39 3.22
CA VAL A 65 -1.78 -11.49 2.44
C VAL A 65 -2.79 -10.75 3.34
N VAL A 66 -2.79 -9.42 3.26
CA VAL A 66 -3.72 -8.53 3.95
C VAL A 66 -4.53 -7.74 2.94
N LEU A 67 -5.81 -7.53 3.23
CA LEU A 67 -6.69 -6.63 2.50
C LEU A 67 -7.22 -5.54 3.44
N ILE A 68 -7.06 -4.30 3.04
CA ILE A 68 -7.54 -3.13 3.78
C ILE A 68 -8.52 -2.36 2.91
N HIS A 69 -9.78 -2.32 3.34
CA HIS A 69 -10.79 -1.44 2.77
C HIS A 69 -10.67 -0.06 3.42
N ALA A 70 -10.48 0.98 2.60
CA ALA A 70 -10.32 2.35 3.06
C ALA A 70 -11.23 3.28 2.27
N THR A 71 -11.88 4.19 3.00
CA THR A 71 -12.76 5.24 2.45
C THR A 71 -12.14 6.62 2.69
N ILE A 72 -12.77 7.67 2.17
CA ILE A 72 -12.30 9.05 2.31
C ILE A 72 -11.81 9.40 3.74
N GLY A 73 -10.63 10.01 3.82
CA GLY A 73 -9.96 10.39 5.05
C GLY A 73 -9.23 9.26 5.78
N ASN A 74 -9.47 7.99 5.44
CA ASN A 74 -8.74 6.87 6.04
C ASN A 74 -7.27 6.88 5.60
N ILE A 75 -6.42 6.44 6.53
CA ILE A 75 -4.97 6.32 6.36
C ILE A 75 -4.60 4.85 6.33
N VAL A 76 -3.66 4.48 5.46
CA VAL A 76 -3.12 3.12 5.38
C VAL A 76 -1.61 3.19 5.35
N VAL A 77 -0.97 2.67 6.39
CA VAL A 77 0.49 2.47 6.42
C VAL A 77 0.82 1.12 5.79
N ILE A 78 1.73 1.13 4.81
CA ILE A 78 2.32 -0.07 4.22
C ILE A 78 3.52 -0.47 5.10
N PRO A 79 3.47 -1.61 5.79
CA PRO A 79 4.57 -2.05 6.64
C PRO A 79 5.81 -2.43 5.83
N PRO A 80 6.99 -2.49 6.47
CA PRO A 80 8.19 -2.98 5.83
C PRO A 80 8.00 -4.41 5.31
N ASN A 81 8.63 -4.71 4.19
CA ASN A 81 8.68 -6.02 3.53
C ASN A 81 7.35 -6.46 2.88
N TYR A 82 6.33 -5.60 2.85
CA TYR A 82 5.10 -5.84 2.09
C TYR A 82 5.17 -5.17 0.72
N GLY A 83 4.80 -5.92 -0.30
CA GLY A 83 4.38 -5.37 -1.57
C GLY A 83 2.92 -4.96 -1.47
N HIS A 84 2.51 -3.96 -2.26
CA HIS A 84 1.17 -3.41 -2.17
C HIS A 84 0.59 -3.12 -3.56
N ILE A 85 -0.72 -3.32 -3.69
CA ILE A 85 -1.51 -3.02 -4.87
C ILE A 85 -2.79 -2.32 -4.42
N THR A 86 -3.05 -1.12 -4.95
CA THR A 86 -4.34 -0.44 -4.77
C THR A 86 -5.30 -0.80 -5.90
N ILE A 87 -6.52 -1.17 -5.54
CA ILE A 87 -7.59 -1.61 -6.45
C ILE A 87 -8.79 -0.68 -6.27
N ASN A 88 -9.38 -0.22 -7.38
CA ASN A 88 -10.67 0.49 -7.34
C ASN A 88 -11.78 -0.48 -7.73
N MET A 89 -12.48 -1.03 -6.73
CA MET A 89 -13.63 -1.91 -6.93
C MET A 89 -14.96 -1.17 -7.07
N SER A 90 -14.95 0.16 -6.91
CA SER A 90 -16.14 0.99 -6.87
C SER A 90 -16.62 1.40 -8.27
N LYS A 91 -17.82 1.99 -8.33
CA LYS A 91 -18.35 2.63 -9.54
C LYS A 91 -17.94 4.10 -9.67
N SER A 92 -17.14 4.63 -8.75
CA SER A 92 -16.69 6.01 -8.72
C SER A 92 -15.18 6.13 -8.89
N ARG A 93 -14.71 7.36 -9.12
CA ARG A 93 -13.27 7.64 -9.17
C ARG A 93 -12.69 7.48 -7.77
N LEU A 94 -11.56 6.78 -7.68
CA LEU A 94 -10.69 6.79 -6.52
C LEU A 94 -9.61 7.85 -6.71
N LYS A 95 -9.43 8.74 -5.72
CA LYS A 95 -8.27 9.62 -5.61
C LYS A 95 -7.61 9.35 -4.26
N MET A 96 -6.31 9.16 -4.27
CA MET A 96 -5.51 8.97 -3.07
C MET A 96 -4.22 9.77 -3.15
N SER A 97 -3.62 10.01 -2.00
CA SER A 97 -2.26 10.49 -1.87
C SER A 97 -1.39 9.50 -1.12
N ASN A 98 -0.07 9.65 -1.27
CA ASN A 98 0.92 8.92 -0.49
C ASN A 98 2.11 9.79 -0.12
N TRP A 99 2.65 9.58 1.09
CA TRP A 99 4.01 9.98 1.44
C TRP A 99 4.92 8.75 1.38
N VAL A 100 6.06 8.91 0.72
CA VAL A 100 7.05 7.85 0.54
C VAL A 100 8.47 8.43 0.57
N SER A 101 9.46 7.59 0.83
CA SER A 101 10.86 8.01 0.71
C SER A 101 11.22 8.32 -0.75
N SER A 102 12.00 9.38 -0.96
CA SER A 102 12.58 9.69 -2.28
C SER A 102 13.89 8.95 -2.55
N GLU A 103 14.41 8.16 -1.61
CA GLU A 103 15.73 7.51 -1.70
C GLU A 103 15.72 6.18 -2.44
N PHE A 104 14.56 5.71 -2.88
CA PHE A 104 14.44 4.39 -3.52
C PHE A 104 13.67 4.42 -4.83
N ALA A 105 13.93 3.39 -5.64
CA ALA A 105 13.13 3.02 -6.79
C ALA A 105 12.33 1.74 -6.47
N SER A 106 11.06 1.73 -6.86
CA SER A 106 10.15 0.61 -6.66
C SER A 106 10.61 -0.65 -7.42
N ILE A 107 10.43 -1.81 -6.81
CA ILE A 107 10.77 -3.13 -7.38
C ILE A 107 9.49 -3.77 -7.91
N TYR A 108 9.30 -3.75 -9.23
CA TYR A 108 8.07 -4.22 -9.89
C TYR A 108 8.14 -5.69 -10.30
N GLU A 109 9.36 -6.21 -10.51
CA GLU A 109 9.64 -7.54 -11.05
C GLU A 109 8.87 -8.66 -10.34
N PRO A 110 8.85 -8.75 -8.99
CA PRO A 110 8.21 -9.86 -8.31
C PRO A 110 6.71 -9.97 -8.58
N ILE A 111 6.01 -8.83 -8.73
CA ILE A 111 4.57 -8.81 -9.04
C ILE A 111 4.35 -8.99 -10.54
N ARG A 112 5.16 -8.34 -11.37
CA ARG A 112 5.09 -8.44 -12.84
C ARG A 112 5.25 -9.88 -13.33
N GLU A 113 6.22 -10.62 -12.80
CA GLU A 113 6.49 -12.02 -13.18
C GLU A 113 5.33 -12.96 -12.80
N ARG A 114 4.66 -12.73 -11.67
CA ARG A 114 3.42 -13.45 -11.28
C ARG A 114 2.15 -12.89 -11.92
N ARG A 115 2.26 -11.86 -12.78
CA ARG A 115 1.13 -11.21 -13.47
C ARG A 115 0.11 -10.58 -12.54
N GLY A 116 0.52 -10.18 -11.34
CA GLY A 116 -0.34 -9.56 -10.35
C GLY A 116 -0.03 -10.01 -8.93
N GLY A 117 -0.89 -9.59 -8.00
CA GLY A 117 -0.79 -9.94 -6.60
C GLY A 117 -1.20 -11.39 -6.32
N ALA A 118 -1.13 -11.78 -5.05
CA ALA A 118 -1.53 -13.11 -4.57
C ALA A 118 -3.02 -13.41 -4.83
N TYR A 119 -3.84 -12.38 -5.00
CA TYR A 119 -5.26 -12.49 -5.34
C TYR A 119 -5.63 -11.53 -6.46
N TYR A 120 -6.56 -11.98 -7.31
CA TYR A 120 -7.26 -11.17 -8.31
C TYR A 120 -8.64 -10.79 -7.80
N PHE A 121 -9.08 -9.58 -8.12
CA PHE A 121 -10.37 -9.03 -7.71
C PHE A 121 -11.24 -8.84 -8.93
N LEU A 122 -12.15 -9.79 -9.15
CA LEU A 122 -12.98 -9.88 -10.35
C LEU A 122 -14.34 -9.22 -10.13
N LYS A 123 -15.08 -9.03 -11.23
CA LYS A 123 -16.48 -8.57 -11.18
C LYS A 123 -17.31 -9.35 -10.16
N ASP A 124 -18.38 -8.72 -9.70
CA ASP A 124 -19.29 -9.27 -8.70
C ASP A 124 -18.59 -9.61 -7.36
N SER A 125 -17.50 -8.89 -7.06
CA SER A 125 -16.69 -9.02 -5.85
C SER A 125 -16.06 -10.40 -5.65
N THR A 126 -15.87 -11.16 -6.72
CA THR A 126 -15.20 -12.47 -6.66
C THR A 126 -13.70 -12.30 -6.43
N ILE A 127 -13.16 -13.00 -5.43
CA ILE A 127 -11.73 -12.97 -5.07
C ILE A 127 -11.11 -14.32 -5.43
N LEU A 128 -10.13 -14.32 -6.35
CA LEU A 128 -9.51 -15.54 -6.87
C LEU A 128 -8.02 -15.59 -6.51
N LYS A 129 -7.54 -16.73 -6.00
CA LYS A 129 -6.10 -16.96 -5.75
C LYS A 129 -5.32 -16.95 -7.06
N ASN A 130 -4.17 -16.29 -7.09
CA ASN A 130 -3.30 -16.27 -8.27
C ASN A 130 -2.42 -17.52 -8.32
N GLU A 131 -2.75 -18.45 -9.20
CA GLU A 131 -2.04 -19.73 -9.40
C GLU A 131 -0.56 -19.59 -9.82
N LYS A 132 -0.11 -18.38 -10.18
CA LYS A 132 1.33 -18.10 -10.40
C LYS A 132 2.16 -18.06 -9.11
N TYR A 133 1.52 -18.10 -7.94
CA TYR A 133 2.18 -18.28 -6.66
C TYR A 133 2.01 -19.72 -6.18
N THR A 134 3.11 -20.37 -5.79
CA THR A 134 3.11 -21.78 -5.35
C THR A 134 2.25 -22.02 -4.11
N LYS A 135 2.22 -21.06 -3.19
CA LYS A 135 1.45 -21.09 -1.95
C LYS A 135 0.93 -19.70 -1.67
N ILE A 136 -0.35 -19.60 -1.35
CA ILE A 136 -1.01 -18.34 -0.96
C ILE A 136 -1.75 -18.59 0.35
N PRO A 137 -1.38 -17.89 1.44
CA PRO A 137 -2.09 -17.96 2.71
C PRO A 137 -3.47 -17.33 2.59
N GLU A 138 -4.36 -17.61 3.53
CA GLU A 138 -5.68 -16.99 3.55
C GLU A 138 -5.60 -15.48 3.69
N LEU A 139 -6.43 -14.78 2.91
CA LEU A 139 -6.52 -13.33 2.90
C LEU A 139 -7.16 -12.85 4.21
N ARG A 140 -6.44 -12.00 4.93
CA ARG A 140 -6.93 -11.42 6.18
C ARG A 140 -7.40 -9.99 5.95
N ARG A 141 -8.54 -9.63 6.52
CA ARG A 141 -9.05 -8.26 6.46
C ARG A 141 -8.61 -7.49 7.69
N VAL A 142 -8.00 -6.33 7.49
CA VAL A 142 -7.53 -5.44 8.56
C VAL A 142 -8.14 -4.05 8.36
N LYS A 143 -8.36 -3.34 9.47
CA LYS A 143 -8.88 -1.97 9.44
C LYS A 143 -7.79 -0.98 8.99
N PRO A 144 -8.16 0.18 8.42
CA PRO A 144 -7.21 1.27 8.20
C PRO A 144 -6.45 1.67 9.47
N THR A 145 -5.27 2.27 9.28
CA THR A 145 -4.42 2.75 10.37
C THR A 145 -5.13 3.85 11.16
N ASP A 146 -5.05 3.78 12.49
CA ASP A 146 -5.54 4.86 13.35
C ASP A 146 -4.70 6.12 13.09
N PRO A 147 -5.30 7.24 12.62
CA PRO A 147 -4.57 8.46 12.29
C PRO A 147 -3.84 9.07 13.50
N SER A 148 -4.29 8.79 14.73
CA SER A 148 -3.63 9.28 15.95
C SER A 148 -2.21 8.75 16.10
N LEU A 149 -1.88 7.59 15.52
CA LEU A 149 -0.52 7.05 15.47
C LEU A 149 0.44 7.96 14.69
N LEU A 150 -0.10 8.76 13.77
CA LEU A 150 0.66 9.76 12.99
C LEU A 150 0.46 11.19 13.52
N ASN A 151 -0.12 11.34 14.72
CA ASN A 151 -0.55 12.61 15.29
C ASN A 151 -1.54 13.40 14.40
N LEU A 152 -2.38 12.69 13.65
CA LEU A 152 -3.44 13.28 12.86
C LEU A 152 -4.79 13.08 13.54
N THR A 153 -5.68 14.03 13.35
CA THR A 153 -7.10 13.86 13.70
C THR A 153 -7.83 13.10 12.59
N PRO A 154 -8.90 12.33 12.90
CA PRO A 154 -9.65 11.60 11.87
C PRO A 154 -10.15 12.51 10.73
N GLY A 155 -9.79 12.17 9.50
CA GLY A 155 -10.14 12.94 8.30
C GLY A 155 -9.23 14.15 8.03
N GLU A 156 -8.23 14.40 8.87
CA GLU A 156 -7.25 15.46 8.61
C GLU A 156 -6.36 15.10 7.43
N ASP A 157 -6.18 16.06 6.50
CA ASP A 157 -5.32 15.88 5.33
C ASP A 157 -3.86 15.66 5.78
N MET A 158 -3.33 14.48 5.44
CA MET A 158 -1.97 14.09 5.82
C MET A 158 -0.90 14.93 5.12
N TYR A 159 -1.25 15.71 4.09
CA TYR A 159 -0.33 16.68 3.51
C TYR A 159 0.22 17.67 4.55
N LYS A 160 -0.54 17.96 5.62
CA LYS A 160 -0.10 18.81 6.74
C LYS A 160 1.18 18.31 7.42
N LEU A 161 1.50 17.02 7.32
CA LEU A 161 2.74 16.45 7.84
C LEU A 161 4.00 17.05 7.19
N ILE A 162 3.87 17.78 6.07
CA ILE A 162 4.97 18.60 5.53
C ILE A 162 5.49 19.65 6.53
N GLY A 163 4.63 20.13 7.44
CA GLY A 163 5.01 21.05 8.52
C GLY A 163 5.73 20.36 9.69
N THR A 164 5.60 19.04 9.80
CA THR A 164 6.18 18.20 10.86
C THR A 164 6.82 16.93 10.27
N PRO A 165 7.78 17.06 9.33
CA PRO A 165 8.27 15.93 8.52
C PRO A 165 8.95 14.83 9.34
N THR A 166 9.37 15.13 10.58
CA THR A 166 9.90 14.13 11.52
C THR A 166 8.87 13.07 11.90
N LYS A 167 7.57 13.35 11.77
CA LYS A 167 6.49 12.35 11.94
C LYS A 167 6.44 11.31 10.81
N LEU A 168 7.14 11.58 9.71
CA LEU A 168 7.30 10.69 8.57
C LEU A 168 8.67 9.99 8.56
N ASP A 169 9.46 10.10 9.63
CA ASP A 169 10.78 9.47 9.71
C ASP A 169 10.72 7.95 9.52
N PHE A 170 9.61 7.29 9.90
CA PHE A 170 9.40 5.85 9.71
C PHE A 170 9.49 5.43 8.24
N LEU A 171 9.17 6.32 7.29
CA LEU A 171 9.30 6.08 5.85
C LEU A 171 10.74 5.77 5.45
N ASN A 172 11.71 6.38 6.14
CA ASN A 172 13.15 6.21 5.89
C ASN A 172 13.85 5.35 6.95
N LYS A 173 13.28 5.23 8.16
CA LYS A 173 13.89 4.60 9.33
C LYS A 173 12.88 3.68 10.04
N PRO A 174 12.32 2.67 9.35
CA PRO A 174 11.22 1.85 9.86
C PRO A 174 11.58 1.15 11.18
N ARG A 175 12.84 0.77 11.39
CA ARG A 175 13.30 0.12 12.62
C ARG A 175 13.07 0.95 13.89
N LYS A 176 13.03 2.28 13.78
CA LYS A 176 12.84 3.17 14.92
C LYS A 176 11.39 3.25 15.39
N GLU A 177 10.45 2.84 14.54
CA GLU A 177 9.01 3.02 14.73
C GLU A 177 8.28 1.68 14.54
N ILE A 178 8.87 0.59 15.06
CA ILE A 178 8.34 -0.77 14.84
C ILE A 178 6.93 -0.95 15.41
N GLU A 179 6.57 -0.17 16.43
CA GLU A 179 5.25 -0.20 17.08
C GLU A 179 4.13 0.32 16.16
N LEU A 180 4.47 0.97 15.04
CA LEU A 180 3.52 1.41 14.02
C LEU A 180 3.01 0.25 13.15
N PHE A 181 3.68 -0.91 13.16
CA PHE A 181 3.48 -2.00 12.20
C PHE A 181 2.97 -3.31 12.83
#